data_AF-A0A929FRY1-F1
#
_entry.id   AF-A0A929FRY1-F1
#
_cell.length_a   1.000
_cell.length_b   1.000
_cell.length_c   1.000
_cell.angle_alpha   90.00
_cell.angle_beta   90.00
_cell.angle_gamma   90.00
#
_symmetry.space_group_name_H-M   'P 1'
#
loop_
_entity.id
_entity.type
_entity.pdbx_description
1 polymer ?
#
loop_
_entity_poly.entity_id
_entity_poly.type
_entity_poly.pdbx_seq_one_letter_code
_entity_poly.pdbx_strand_id
1 'polypeptide(L)'
;MKNNRNIACVLTIFSLLVPQSTLAQTNHSFSSGWCSEIKDEDLLSNNQTKLTDEPLVTEQTISSQGLTVPSLWWAKEQFDPFNGRLIMNWFAYPQLKQIDLVVNWQLWTILDYLQRYRLVNKIGTVAREYGYALRVFNQQKQCLATYKYNTYTNPPKWEIDFPQADEDSLQIELPN
;
A
#
# COMPACT_ATOMS: atom_id res chain seq x y z
N MET A 1 75.24 -25.62 -32.31
CA MET A 1 75.15 -24.18 -32.64
C MET A 1 73.70 -23.82 -32.88
N LYS A 2 73.24 -22.76 -32.19
CA LYS A 2 71.94 -22.04 -32.24
C LYS A 2 70.87 -22.54 -33.22
N ASN A 3 69.71 -22.91 -32.70
CA ASN A 3 68.46 -22.90 -33.48
C ASN A 3 67.45 -21.94 -32.83
N ASN A 4 67.00 -20.96 -33.62
CA ASN A 4 66.19 -19.82 -33.23
C ASN A 4 64.75 -20.23 -32.90
N ARG A 5 64.24 -19.80 -31.75
CA ARG A 5 62.82 -19.85 -31.43
C ARG A 5 62.17 -18.53 -31.82
N ASN A 6 61.41 -18.55 -32.92
CA ASN A 6 60.46 -17.49 -33.25
C ASN A 6 59.26 -17.61 -32.31
N ILE A 7 59.04 -16.59 -31.48
CA ILE A 7 57.90 -16.47 -30.58
C ILE A 7 56.74 -15.91 -31.41
N ALA A 8 55.74 -16.76 -31.70
CA ALA A 8 54.46 -16.31 -32.23
C ALA A 8 53.53 -15.96 -31.05
N CYS A 9 53.29 -14.67 -30.84
CA CYS A 9 52.26 -14.18 -29.92
C CYS A 9 50.88 -14.50 -30.49
N VAL A 10 50.18 -15.48 -29.91
CA VAL A 10 48.76 -15.70 -30.16
C VAL A 10 47.98 -14.84 -29.17
N LEU A 11 47.46 -13.71 -29.65
CA LEU A 11 46.52 -12.86 -28.90
C LEU A 11 45.15 -13.55 -28.89
N THR A 12 44.84 -14.26 -27.80
CA THR A 12 43.48 -14.73 -27.52
C THR A 12 42.63 -13.55 -27.06
N ILE A 13 41.71 -13.11 -27.91
CA ILE A 13 40.69 -12.11 -27.59
C ILE A 13 39.68 -12.77 -26.65
N PHE A 14 39.70 -12.35 -25.38
CA PHE A 14 38.72 -12.76 -24.38
C PHE A 14 37.46 -11.89 -24.59
N SER A 15 36.50 -12.38 -25.37
CA SER A 15 35.20 -11.72 -25.53
C SER A 15 34.42 -11.82 -24.22
N LEU A 16 34.37 -10.71 -23.48
CA LEU A 16 33.50 -10.53 -22.33
C LEU A 16 32.04 -10.63 -22.79
N LEU A 17 31.40 -11.78 -22.54
CA LEU A 17 29.94 -11.84 -22.56
C LEU A 17 29.43 -10.97 -21.41
N VAL A 18 29.01 -9.75 -21.74
CA VAL A 18 28.20 -8.94 -20.83
C VAL A 18 26.84 -9.65 -20.73
N PRO A 19 26.41 -10.12 -19.55
CA PRO A 19 25.04 -10.57 -19.40
C PRO A 19 24.13 -9.37 -19.66
N GLN A 20 23.27 -9.48 -20.67
CA GLN A 20 22.20 -8.51 -20.87
C GLN A 20 21.32 -8.55 -19.63
N SER A 21 21.39 -7.52 -18.81
CA SER A 21 20.43 -7.28 -17.74
C SER A 21 19.07 -7.03 -18.40
N THR A 22 18.27 -8.08 -18.51
CA THR A 22 16.84 -7.95 -18.78
C THR A 22 16.23 -7.19 -17.62
N LEU A 23 15.91 -5.91 -17.84
CA LEU A 23 14.99 -5.19 -16.97
C LEU A 23 13.67 -5.96 -16.98
N ALA A 24 13.30 -6.53 -15.84
CA ALA A 24 11.96 -7.04 -15.64
C ALA A 24 11.00 -5.84 -15.72
N GLN A 25 10.42 -5.60 -16.89
CA GLN A 25 9.30 -4.69 -17.02
C GLN A 25 8.10 -5.36 -16.37
N THR A 26 7.83 -5.01 -15.11
CA THR A 26 6.53 -5.27 -14.51
C THR A 26 5.53 -4.29 -15.15
N ASN A 27 4.96 -4.69 -16.29
CA ASN A 27 3.74 -4.09 -16.79
C ASN A 27 2.60 -4.51 -15.84
N HIS A 28 2.55 -3.92 -14.65
CA HIS A 28 1.37 -3.98 -13.81
C HIS A 28 0.41 -2.91 -14.32
N SER A 29 -0.55 -3.33 -15.14
CA SER A 29 -1.79 -2.58 -15.28
C SER A 29 -2.47 -2.58 -13.91
N PHE A 30 -2.20 -1.55 -13.11
CA PHE A 30 -2.84 -1.35 -11.81
C PHE A 30 -4.34 -1.16 -12.03
N SER A 31 -5.14 -2.08 -11.49
CA SER A 31 -6.58 -1.88 -11.33
C SER A 31 -6.78 -0.82 -10.24
N SER A 32 -6.90 0.43 -10.67
CA SER A 32 -7.18 1.62 -9.85
C SER A 32 -8.59 1.61 -9.23
N GLY A 33 -9.38 0.55 -9.42
CA GLY A 33 -10.78 0.48 -9.00
C GLY A 33 -11.02 0.38 -7.49
N TRP A 34 -9.99 0.28 -6.66
CA TRP A 34 -10.15 0.23 -5.18
C TRP A 34 -10.01 1.61 -4.52
N CYS A 35 -9.30 2.52 -5.19
CA CYS A 35 -9.18 3.94 -4.85
C CYS A 35 -9.96 4.82 -5.83
N SER A 36 -10.93 4.27 -6.56
CA SER A 36 -11.94 5.11 -7.19
C SER A 36 -12.78 5.74 -6.09
N GLU A 37 -12.83 7.07 -6.10
CA GLU A 37 -13.85 7.86 -5.43
C GLU A 37 -15.21 7.17 -5.61
N ILE A 38 -15.99 7.03 -4.53
CA ILE A 38 -17.38 6.54 -4.66
C ILE A 38 -18.06 7.54 -5.60
N LYS A 39 -18.24 7.16 -6.87
CA LYS A 39 -19.07 7.92 -7.79
C LYS A 39 -20.49 7.76 -7.29
N ASP A 40 -21.15 8.87 -6.99
CA ASP A 40 -22.57 8.89 -6.64
C ASP A 40 -23.46 8.18 -7.68
N GLU A 41 -22.94 7.95 -8.90
CA GLU A 41 -23.61 7.20 -9.97
C GLU A 41 -23.78 5.69 -9.73
N ASP A 42 -22.96 5.03 -8.90
CA ASP A 42 -23.20 3.62 -8.52
C ASP A 42 -24.32 3.46 -7.47
N LEU A 43 -24.77 4.56 -6.86
CA LEU A 43 -25.90 4.59 -5.94
C LEU A 43 -27.27 4.74 -6.64
N LEU A 44 -27.29 4.92 -7.96
CA LEU A 44 -28.52 5.16 -8.73
C LEU A 44 -28.85 4.09 -9.78
N SER A 45 -28.27 2.88 -9.66
CA SER A 45 -28.70 1.72 -10.44
C SER A 45 -29.45 0.71 -9.56
N ASN A 46 -30.63 1.16 -9.12
CA ASN A 46 -31.92 0.45 -9.14
C ASN A 46 -31.91 -1.04 -8.74
N ASN A 47 -32.42 -1.27 -7.51
CA ASN A 47 -33.15 -2.45 -7.04
C ASN A 47 -32.49 -3.34 -5.98
N GLN A 48 -31.85 -2.75 -4.96
CA GLN A 48 -31.79 -3.39 -3.65
C GLN A 48 -31.77 -2.36 -2.51
N THR A 49 -32.94 -2.22 -1.89
CA THR A 49 -33.17 -1.94 -0.46
C THR A 49 -32.18 -0.99 0.22
N LYS A 50 -32.64 0.26 0.41
CA LYS A 50 -32.67 0.91 1.72
C LYS A 50 -31.49 0.49 2.63
N LEU A 51 -30.32 1.10 2.44
CA LEU A 51 -29.23 1.10 3.41
C LEU A 51 -29.66 1.93 4.63
N THR A 52 -30.74 1.53 5.30
CA THR A 52 -31.11 2.04 6.62
C THR A 52 -30.56 1.11 7.68
N ASP A 53 -29.97 1.74 8.69
CA ASP A 53 -29.72 1.21 10.02
C ASP A 53 -28.92 -0.09 10.08
N GLU A 54 -27.60 -0.01 10.12
CA GLU A 54 -26.71 -1.03 10.73
C GLU A 54 -25.28 -0.47 10.91
N PRO A 55 -24.52 -0.92 11.92
CA PRO A 55 -23.70 -0.05 12.75
C PRO A 55 -22.46 0.44 12.02
N LEU A 56 -22.44 1.74 11.73
CA LEU A 56 -21.22 2.47 11.42
C LEU A 56 -20.33 2.46 12.68
N VAL A 57 -19.36 1.56 12.73
CA VAL A 57 -18.38 1.55 13.83
C VAL A 57 -17.39 2.68 13.59
N THR A 58 -17.65 3.81 14.25
CA THR A 58 -16.79 4.99 14.30
C THR A 58 -15.94 5.01 15.57
N GLU A 59 -14.95 5.91 15.67
CA GLU A 59 -14.26 6.19 16.94
C GLU A 59 -15.23 6.52 18.10
N GLN A 60 -16.43 7.02 17.79
CA GLN A 60 -17.44 7.43 18.76
C GLN A 60 -18.42 6.30 19.11
N THR A 61 -18.48 5.24 18.31
CA THR A 61 -19.30 4.04 18.52
C THR A 61 -18.44 2.92 19.11
N ILE A 62 -17.67 3.26 20.15
CA ILE A 62 -17.05 2.25 21.02
C ILE A 62 -18.22 1.53 21.67
N SER A 63 -18.55 0.34 21.17
CA SER A 63 -19.49 -0.57 21.80
C SER A 63 -19.04 -0.77 23.24
N SER A 64 -19.85 -0.29 24.19
CA SER A 64 -19.70 -0.55 25.62
C SER A 64 -19.94 -2.03 25.97
N GLN A 65 -20.13 -2.91 24.97
CA GLN A 65 -20.38 -4.33 25.11
C GLN A 65 -19.29 -5.23 24.53
N GLY A 66 -18.20 -4.69 23.96
CA GLY A 66 -17.08 -5.52 23.51
C GLY A 66 -16.12 -4.77 22.60
N LEU A 67 -14.84 -5.13 22.69
CA LEU A 67 -13.77 -4.68 21.80
C LEU A 67 -14.29 -4.69 20.35
N THR A 68 -14.41 -3.51 19.74
CA THR A 68 -14.72 -3.40 18.32
C THR A 68 -13.58 -4.11 17.60
N VAL A 69 -13.88 -5.23 16.96
CA VAL A 69 -12.91 -6.04 16.25
C VAL A 69 -12.83 -5.54 14.80
N PRO A 70 -11.63 -5.24 14.27
CA PRO A 70 -10.33 -5.16 14.97
C PRO A 70 -10.26 -3.99 15.95
N SER A 71 -9.50 -4.12 17.05
CA SER A 71 -9.28 -3.04 18.02
C SER A 71 -8.36 -1.96 17.43
N LEU A 72 -8.84 -1.26 16.42
CA LEU A 72 -8.13 -0.19 15.70
C LEU A 72 -7.72 0.95 16.64
N TRP A 73 -8.49 1.16 17.71
CA TRP A 73 -8.12 2.05 18.80
C TRP A 73 -6.75 1.70 19.39
N TRP A 74 -6.53 0.43 19.73
CA TRP A 74 -5.24 0.04 20.31
C TRP A 74 -4.10 0.07 19.28
N ALA A 75 -4.41 -0.29 18.03
CA ALA A 75 -3.46 -0.17 16.94
C ALA A 75 -3.02 1.29 16.70
N LYS A 76 -3.95 2.25 16.80
CA LYS A 76 -3.68 3.69 16.73
C LYS A 76 -2.72 4.12 17.84
N GLU A 77 -3.02 3.81 19.09
CA GLU A 77 -2.16 4.17 20.24
C GLU A 77 -0.75 3.60 20.13
N GLN A 78 -0.59 2.41 19.53
CA GLN A 78 0.72 1.75 19.41
C GLN A 78 1.54 2.19 18.20
N PHE A 79 0.89 2.55 17.10
CA PHE A 79 1.58 2.70 15.82
C PHE A 79 1.51 4.10 15.23
N ASP A 80 0.64 4.98 15.74
CA ASP A 80 0.61 6.39 15.34
C ASP A 80 1.87 7.13 15.83
N PRO A 81 2.74 7.61 14.93
CA PRO A 81 4.00 8.26 15.31
C PRO A 81 3.81 9.64 15.98
N PHE A 82 2.58 10.16 16.00
CA PHE A 82 2.22 11.44 16.59
C PHE A 82 1.31 11.28 17.82
N ASN A 83 1.41 10.16 18.53
CA ASN A 83 0.65 9.87 19.75
C ASN A 83 -0.87 9.97 19.52
N GLY A 84 -1.37 9.29 18.49
CA GLY A 84 -2.79 9.22 18.16
C GLY A 84 -3.36 10.46 17.44
N ARG A 85 -2.53 11.44 17.06
CA ARG A 85 -2.99 12.66 16.37
C ARG A 85 -3.04 12.54 14.86
N LEU A 86 -2.33 11.58 14.27
CA LEU A 86 -2.34 11.37 12.82
C LEU A 86 -3.60 10.64 12.40
N ILE A 87 -3.97 9.54 13.07
CA ILE A 87 -5.22 8.84 12.80
C ILE A 87 -6.36 9.63 13.45
N MET A 88 -7.23 10.19 12.64
CA MET A 88 -8.33 11.04 13.11
C MET A 88 -9.62 10.28 13.35
N ASN A 89 -9.91 9.26 12.52
CA ASN A 89 -11.10 8.43 12.63
C ASN A 89 -10.91 7.13 11.84
N TRP A 90 -11.82 6.18 12.00
CA TRP A 90 -11.99 5.05 11.10
C TRP A 90 -13.45 4.65 10.95
N PHE A 91 -13.76 4.00 9.83
CA PHE A 91 -15.06 3.41 9.55
C PHE A 91 -14.87 1.95 9.16
N ALA A 92 -15.47 1.03 9.89
CA ALA A 92 -15.48 -0.38 9.52
C ALA A 92 -16.80 -0.73 8.81
N TYR A 93 -16.69 -1.45 7.70
CA TYR A 93 -17.80 -1.96 6.90
C TYR A 93 -17.77 -3.51 6.94
N PRO A 94 -18.45 -4.16 7.91
CA PRO A 94 -18.33 -5.60 8.11
C PRO A 94 -18.78 -6.45 6.92
N GLN A 95 -19.82 -6.00 6.21
CA GLN A 95 -20.35 -6.69 5.02
C GLN A 95 -19.35 -6.72 3.87
N LEU A 96 -18.58 -5.64 3.71
CA LEU A 96 -17.55 -5.51 2.69
C LEU A 96 -16.18 -6.02 3.14
N LYS A 97 -16.03 -6.33 4.44
CA LYS A 97 -14.74 -6.62 5.08
C LYS A 97 -13.71 -5.55 4.74
N GLN A 98 -14.09 -4.29 4.93
CA GLN A 98 -13.24 -3.14 4.60
C GLN A 98 -13.23 -2.12 5.74
N ILE A 99 -12.09 -1.47 5.93
CA ILE A 99 -11.89 -0.36 6.86
C ILE A 99 -11.40 0.85 6.07
N ASP A 100 -12.03 1.99 6.31
CA ASP A 100 -11.56 3.29 5.84
C ASP A 100 -10.95 4.05 7.01
N LEU A 101 -9.65 4.27 6.98
CA LEU A 101 -8.88 5.00 7.98
C LEU A 101 -8.72 6.46 7.52
N VAL A 102 -9.16 7.41 8.34
CA VAL A 102 -9.01 8.83 8.04
C VAL A 102 -7.82 9.38 8.80
N VAL A 103 -6.86 9.97 8.07
CA VAL A 103 -5.67 10.59 8.64
C VAL A 103 -5.68 12.10 8.50
N ASN A 104 -4.95 12.77 9.40
CA ASN A 104 -4.65 14.18 9.31
C ASN A 104 -3.67 14.42 8.17
N TRP A 105 -4.11 15.08 7.10
CA TRP A 105 -3.30 15.37 5.93
C TRP A 105 -1.98 16.09 6.26
N GLN A 106 -2.01 17.08 7.16
CA GLN A 106 -0.82 17.85 7.51
C GLN A 106 0.25 17.01 8.20
N LEU A 107 -0.16 16.07 9.05
CA LEU A 107 0.77 15.16 9.71
C LEU A 107 1.21 14.04 8.75
N TRP A 108 0.34 13.61 7.85
CA TRP A 108 0.62 12.60 6.85
C TRP A 108 1.71 13.04 5.86
N THR A 109 1.65 14.29 5.38
CA THR A 109 2.62 14.82 4.41
C THR A 109 4.02 14.97 5.00
N ILE A 110 4.14 15.15 6.31
CA ILE A 110 5.42 15.22 7.03
C ILE A 110 6.13 13.86 7.04
N LEU A 111 5.38 12.75 7.00
CA LEU A 111 5.96 11.41 7.01
C LEU A 111 6.68 11.14 5.69
N ASP A 112 7.86 10.53 5.76
CA ASP A 112 8.53 9.98 4.57
C ASP A 112 7.82 8.70 4.06
N TYR A 113 8.18 8.23 2.88
CA TYR A 113 7.60 7.00 2.29
C TYR A 113 7.69 5.80 3.24
N LEU A 114 8.84 5.60 3.87
CA LEU A 114 9.07 4.44 4.73
C LEU A 114 8.20 4.50 5.97
N GLN A 115 8.01 5.69 6.54
CA GLN A 115 7.12 5.93 7.67
C GLN A 115 5.65 5.72 7.28
N ARG A 116 5.20 6.24 6.13
CA ARG A 116 3.86 5.98 5.58
C ARG A 116 3.63 4.49 5.37
N TYR A 117 4.58 3.81 4.72
CA TYR A 117 4.56 2.36 4.51
C TYR A 117 4.47 1.59 5.83
N ARG A 118 5.31 1.92 6.81
CA ARG A 118 5.32 1.26 8.13
C ARG A 118 3.99 1.38 8.84
N LEU A 119 3.37 2.57 8.82
CA LEU A 119 2.05 2.78 9.42
C LEU A 119 0.99 1.92 8.74
N VAL A 120 0.87 2.03 7.40
CA VAL A 120 -0.11 1.27 6.62
C VAL A 120 0.09 -0.23 6.80
N ASN A 121 1.33 -0.72 6.80
CA ASN A 121 1.63 -2.13 7.00
C ASN A 121 1.24 -2.62 8.40
N LYS A 122 1.52 -1.84 9.46
CA LYS A 122 1.18 -2.22 10.84
C LYS A 122 -0.32 -2.24 11.05
N ILE A 123 -1.03 -1.18 10.67
CA ILE A 123 -2.50 -1.11 10.79
C ILE A 123 -3.17 -2.15 9.89
N GLY A 124 -2.70 -2.30 8.65
CA GLY A 124 -3.19 -3.32 7.71
C GLY A 124 -2.96 -4.74 8.20
N THR A 125 -1.87 -4.99 8.92
CA THR A 125 -1.63 -6.29 9.59
C THR A 125 -2.65 -6.56 10.68
N VAL A 126 -3.03 -5.55 11.48
CA VAL A 126 -4.12 -5.70 12.45
C VAL A 126 -5.46 -5.94 11.74
N ALA A 127 -5.73 -5.24 10.64
CA ALA A 127 -6.96 -5.41 9.87
C ALA A 127 -7.09 -6.82 9.25
N ARG A 128 -6.01 -7.33 8.63
CA ARG A 128 -6.04 -8.64 7.96
C ARG A 128 -6.22 -9.81 8.92
N GLU A 129 -5.82 -9.68 10.19
CA GLU A 129 -6.04 -10.73 11.20
C GLU A 129 -7.53 -11.05 11.38
N TYR A 130 -8.39 -10.10 11.00
CA TYR A 130 -9.85 -10.25 11.03
C TYR A 130 -10.47 -10.31 9.63
N GLY A 131 -9.63 -10.45 8.59
CA GLY A 131 -10.04 -10.57 7.20
C GLY A 131 -10.45 -9.25 6.54
N TYR A 132 -10.10 -8.09 7.11
CA TYR A 132 -10.45 -6.79 6.54
C TYR A 132 -9.36 -6.26 5.60
N ALA A 133 -9.77 -5.68 4.48
CA ALA A 133 -8.96 -4.76 3.71
C ALA A 133 -8.94 -3.37 4.36
N LEU A 134 -7.90 -2.58 4.11
CA LEU A 134 -7.73 -1.23 4.64
C LEU A 134 -7.52 -0.24 3.49
N ARG A 135 -8.19 0.89 3.57
CA ARG A 135 -7.96 2.07 2.74
C ARG A 135 -7.64 3.25 3.64
N VAL A 136 -6.69 4.08 3.23
CA VAL A 136 -6.28 5.27 3.97
C VAL A 136 -6.70 6.49 3.17
N PHE A 137 -7.41 7.40 3.81
CA PHE A 137 -7.91 8.64 3.23
C PHE A 137 -7.47 9.85 4.05
N ASN A 138 -7.32 11.01 3.41
CA ASN A 138 -7.31 12.27 4.14
C ASN A 138 -8.72 12.82 4.38
N GLN A 139 -8.82 13.97 5.04
CA GLN A 139 -10.09 14.63 5.32
C GLN A 139 -10.85 15.07 4.04
N GLN A 140 -10.15 15.24 2.92
CA GLN A 140 -10.72 15.55 1.61
C GLN A 140 -11.13 14.29 0.81
N LYS A 141 -11.17 13.12 1.45
CA LYS A 141 -11.50 11.81 0.83
C LYS A 141 -10.53 11.39 -0.28
N GLN A 142 -9.34 11.96 -0.34
CA GLN A 142 -8.31 11.50 -1.27
C GLN A 142 -7.72 10.18 -0.77
N CYS A 143 -7.70 9.16 -1.63
CA CYS A 143 -7.15 7.84 -1.31
C CYS A 143 -5.62 7.90 -1.33
N LEU A 144 -5.01 7.67 -0.18
CA LEU A 144 -3.56 7.80 0.02
C LEU A 144 -2.83 6.47 -0.05
N ALA A 145 -3.48 5.41 0.42
CA ALA A 145 -2.91 4.07 0.42
C ALA A 145 -4.00 3.00 0.51
N THR A 146 -3.68 1.79 0.06
CA THR A 146 -4.49 0.59 0.33
C THR A 146 -3.63 -0.54 0.88
N TYR A 147 -4.24 -1.43 1.66
CA TYR A 147 -3.71 -2.71 2.08
C TYR A 147 -4.80 -3.76 1.80
N LYS A 148 -4.61 -4.61 0.81
CA LYS A 148 -5.64 -5.55 0.34
C LYS A 148 -5.09 -6.88 -0.09
N TYR A 149 -5.93 -7.91 -0.07
CA TYR A 149 -5.57 -9.23 -0.56
C TYR A 149 -5.66 -9.26 -2.09
N ASN A 150 -4.54 -9.52 -2.75
CA ASN A 150 -4.45 -9.62 -4.20
C ASN A 150 -4.49 -11.09 -4.64
N THR A 151 -5.65 -11.53 -5.11
CA THR A 151 -5.89 -12.88 -5.63
C THR A 151 -5.28 -13.12 -7.01
N TYR A 152 -4.90 -12.06 -7.73
CA TYR A 152 -4.35 -12.14 -9.09
C TYR A 152 -2.83 -12.38 -9.11
N THR A 153 -2.17 -12.31 -7.96
CA THR A 153 -0.75 -12.63 -7.83
C THR A 153 -0.55 -14.13 -7.63
N ASN A 154 0.62 -14.65 -8.02
CA ASN A 154 0.98 -16.05 -7.79
C ASN A 154 2.31 -16.14 -7.01
N PRO A 155 2.28 -16.52 -5.71
CA PRO A 155 1.10 -16.85 -4.92
C PRO A 155 0.26 -15.59 -4.60
N PRO A 156 -1.05 -15.76 -4.31
CA PRO A 156 -1.88 -14.68 -3.78
C PRO A 156 -1.27 -14.10 -2.50
N LYS A 157 -1.28 -12.78 -2.35
CA LYS A 157 -0.66 -12.10 -1.21
C LYS A 157 -1.42 -10.84 -0.79
N TRP A 158 -1.22 -10.43 0.45
CA TRP A 158 -1.56 -9.08 0.87
C TRP A 158 -0.57 -8.09 0.29
N GLU A 159 -1.07 -6.99 -0.26
CA GLU A 159 -0.29 -5.99 -0.96
C GLU A 159 -0.65 -4.59 -0.47
N ILE A 160 0.37 -3.74 -0.40
CA ILE A 160 0.23 -2.32 -0.12
C ILE A 160 0.42 -1.57 -1.42
N ASP A 161 -0.46 -0.61 -1.66
CA ASP A 161 -0.40 0.27 -2.82
C ASP A 161 -0.54 1.72 -2.37
N PHE A 162 0.22 2.62 -3.01
CA PHE A 162 0.18 4.06 -2.77
C PHE A 162 -0.10 4.79 -4.08
N PRO A 163 -1.37 5.06 -4.43
CA PRO A 163 -1.75 5.60 -5.73
C PRO A 163 -1.13 6.96 -6.08
N GLN A 164 -0.59 7.69 -5.11
CA GLN A 164 0.00 9.02 -5.27
C GLN A 164 1.50 9.08 -4.89
N ALA A 165 2.14 7.95 -4.54
CA ALA A 165 3.55 7.97 -4.10
C ALA A 165 4.58 8.14 -5.22
N ASP A 166 4.16 8.10 -6.49
CA ASP A 166 5.06 8.12 -7.64
C ASP A 166 5.73 9.48 -7.89
N GLU A 167 5.25 10.57 -7.27
CA GLU A 167 5.78 11.93 -7.53
C GLU A 167 6.73 12.45 -6.42
N ASP A 168 6.61 12.00 -5.16
CA ASP A 168 7.12 12.80 -4.02
C ASP A 168 8.08 12.06 -3.06
N SER A 169 8.49 10.80 -3.29
CA SER A 169 9.17 10.11 -2.18
C SER A 169 10.37 9.20 -2.44
N LEU A 170 10.88 9.06 -3.66
CA LEU A 170 12.22 8.50 -3.87
C LEU A 170 12.90 9.16 -5.06
N GLN A 171 13.45 10.36 -4.85
CA GLN A 171 14.45 10.88 -5.79
C GLN A 171 15.75 10.09 -5.58
N ILE A 172 15.99 9.09 -6.43
CA ILE A 172 17.30 8.45 -6.53
C ILE A 172 18.19 9.45 -7.27
N GLU A 173 19.01 10.21 -6.54
CA GLU A 173 20.05 11.04 -7.18
C GLU A 173 20.98 10.13 -7.98
N LEU A 174 20.99 10.29 -9.30
CA LEU A 174 21.94 9.62 -10.18
C LEU A 174 23.30 10.34 -10.06
N PRO A 175 24.41 9.60 -9.88
CA PRO A 175 25.73 10.22 -9.89
C PRO A 175 26.04 10.78 -11.28
N ASN A 176 26.53 12.03 -11.31
CA ASN A 176 27.06 12.71 -12.50
C ASN A 176 28.33 12.03 -13.04
#